data_AF-A0A970K7W8-F1
#
_entry.id   AF-A0A970K7W8-F1
#
_cell.length_a   1.000
_cell.length_b   1.000
_cell.length_c   1.000
_cell.angle_alpha   90.00
_cell.angle_beta   90.00
_cell.angle_gamma   90.00
#
_symmetry.space_group_name_H-M   'P 1'
#
loop_
_entity.id
_entity.type
_entity.pdbx_description
1 polymer ?
#
loop_
_entity_poly.entity_id
_entity_poly.type
_entity_poly.pdbx_seq_one_letter_code
_entity_poly.pdbx_strand_id
1 'polypeptide(L)'
;MNDDKHVESRELPLLPHKEGAWEIVKQPDAKNKENGLKVLRCAVGGEILKEEVIPYVTTTWFYNNTASTQGLRFRDVNPELTGKWYMFTPVDLSVDGVQEIPIIASNMYYIGNLTLTVAEGNVTAEYKMARGVNVRSEFLSYFADLSLVEKVEPAQIAYEKLPFGEPVSIETELKGDTNVLLYTHFVVDYNDDLNIQRFFTSSKEYKALVSALKEMMD
;
A
#
# COMPACT_ATOMS: atom_id res chain seq x y z
N MET A 1 -0.81 88.21 -23.74
CA MET A 1 -0.28 87.42 -22.60
C MET A 1 -1.08 86.14 -22.57
N ASN A 2 -0.56 85.05 -23.16
CA ASN A 2 -1.15 83.72 -23.02
C ASN A 2 -0.49 83.07 -21.80
N ASP A 3 -1.32 82.72 -20.83
CA ASP A 3 -0.90 82.03 -19.61
C ASP A 3 -0.79 80.53 -19.92
N ASP A 4 0.41 80.10 -20.33
CA ASP A 4 0.72 78.74 -20.80
C ASP A 4 0.91 77.71 -19.66
N LYS A 5 0.23 77.86 -18.52
CA LYS A 5 0.29 76.87 -17.43
C LYS A 5 -1.06 76.63 -16.76
N HIS A 6 -2.07 76.25 -17.53
CA HIS A 6 -3.22 75.57 -16.95
C HIS A 6 -2.95 74.06 -16.89
N VAL A 7 -2.65 73.56 -15.70
CA VAL A 7 -2.57 72.12 -15.42
C VAL A 7 -3.77 71.76 -14.55
N GLU A 8 -4.77 71.11 -15.14
CA GLU A 8 -5.86 70.49 -14.39
C GLU A 8 -5.45 69.09 -13.93
N SER A 9 -5.40 68.89 -12.61
CA SER A 9 -5.36 67.55 -12.02
C SER A 9 -6.78 67.06 -11.78
N ARG A 10 -7.16 65.94 -12.40
CA ARG A 10 -8.40 65.21 -12.08
C ARG A 10 -8.06 63.92 -11.34
N GLU A 11 -8.79 63.63 -10.28
CA GLU A 11 -8.75 62.31 -9.65
C GLU A 11 -9.54 61.32 -10.53
N LEU A 12 -8.85 60.28 -11.01
CA LEU A 12 -9.52 59.16 -11.67
C LEU A 12 -9.88 58.12 -10.60
N PRO A 13 -11.12 57.60 -10.58
CA PRO A 13 -11.48 56.54 -9.65
C PRO A 13 -10.64 55.30 -9.92
N LEU A 14 -10.11 54.70 -8.86
CA LEU A 14 -9.42 53.41 -8.95
C LEU A 14 -10.41 52.36 -9.47
N LEU A 15 -10.01 51.62 -10.51
CA LEU A 15 -10.80 50.50 -11.00
C LEU A 15 -10.88 49.43 -9.89
N PRO A 16 -12.06 48.85 -9.63
CA PRO A 16 -12.18 47.80 -8.63
C PRO A 16 -11.34 46.59 -9.05
N HIS A 17 -10.66 45.96 -8.09
CA HIS A 17 -9.92 44.73 -8.35
C HIS A 17 -10.86 43.63 -8.83
N LYS A 18 -10.39 42.86 -9.83
CA LYS A 18 -11.07 41.67 -10.32
C LYS A 18 -10.22 40.46 -9.99
N GLU A 19 -10.77 39.50 -9.26
CA GLU A 19 -10.07 38.25 -8.96
C GLU A 19 -9.69 37.52 -10.26
N GLY A 20 -8.41 37.19 -10.40
CA GLY A 20 -7.85 36.40 -11.49
C GLY A 20 -7.73 34.93 -11.12
N ALA A 21 -6.76 34.24 -11.72
CA ALA A 21 -6.46 32.85 -11.39
C ALA A 21 -5.53 32.75 -10.18
N TRP A 22 -5.64 31.65 -9.45
CA TRP A 22 -4.62 31.25 -8.48
C TRP A 22 -3.36 30.80 -9.20
N GLU A 23 -2.22 31.31 -8.77
CA GLU A 23 -0.90 30.97 -9.27
C GLU A 23 -0.08 30.36 -8.13
N ILE A 24 0.51 29.19 -8.33
CA ILE A 24 1.45 28.59 -7.38
C ILE A 24 2.82 29.25 -7.59
N VAL A 25 3.22 30.13 -6.67
CA VAL A 25 4.50 30.85 -6.74
C VAL A 25 5.63 30.14 -6.00
N LYS A 26 5.29 29.24 -5.06
CA LYS A 26 6.23 28.33 -4.41
C LYS A 26 5.57 26.96 -4.27
N GLN A 27 6.18 25.92 -4.82
CA GLN A 27 5.75 24.53 -4.56
C GLN A 27 6.13 24.14 -3.12
N PRO A 28 5.30 23.37 -2.40
CA PRO A 28 5.71 22.78 -1.13
C PRO A 28 6.87 21.81 -1.33
N ASP A 29 7.80 21.79 -0.37
CA ASP A 29 8.95 20.89 -0.35
C ASP A 29 8.90 20.03 0.91
N ALA A 30 8.47 18.77 0.74
CA ALA A 30 8.41 17.79 1.82
C ALA A 30 9.78 17.42 2.40
N LYS A 31 10.83 17.42 1.56
CA LYS A 31 12.19 17.03 1.97
C LYS A 31 12.78 18.06 2.93
N ASN A 32 12.55 19.34 2.64
CA ASN A 32 13.02 20.45 3.47
C ASN A 32 12.00 20.95 4.49
N LYS A 33 10.81 20.31 4.58
CA LYS A 33 9.71 20.70 5.47
C LYS A 33 9.27 22.14 5.25
N GLU A 34 9.18 22.56 4.00
CA GLU A 34 8.81 23.92 3.61
C GLU A 34 7.45 23.96 2.94
N ASN A 35 6.55 24.81 3.44
CA ASN A 35 5.27 25.04 2.78
C ASN A 35 5.45 25.75 1.43
N GLY A 36 4.52 25.47 0.53
CA GLY A 36 4.32 26.23 -0.70
C GLY A 36 3.47 27.46 -0.48
N LEU A 37 3.32 28.25 -1.54
CA LEU A 37 2.55 29.49 -1.57
C LEU A 37 1.82 29.57 -2.91
N LYS A 38 0.52 29.84 -2.86
CA LYS A 38 -0.24 30.31 -4.03
C LYS A 38 -0.80 31.69 -3.76
N VAL A 39 -0.89 32.48 -4.82
CA VAL A 39 -1.38 33.85 -4.78
C VAL A 39 -2.51 34.02 -5.79
N LEU A 40 -3.51 34.81 -5.42
CA LEU A 40 -4.60 35.22 -6.31
C LEU A 40 -4.27 36.61 -6.82
N ARG A 41 -3.96 36.74 -8.12
CA ARG A 41 -3.64 38.05 -8.71
C ARG A 41 -4.88 38.74 -9.27
N CYS A 42 -4.87 40.07 -9.25
CA CYS A 42 -5.85 40.89 -9.93
C CYS A 42 -5.73 40.66 -11.45
N ALA A 43 -6.83 40.28 -12.10
CA ALA A 43 -6.87 40.11 -13.56
C ALA A 43 -6.67 41.42 -14.34
N VAL A 44 -6.82 42.57 -13.69
CA VAL A 44 -6.71 43.90 -14.30
C VAL A 44 -5.32 44.52 -14.05
N GLY A 45 -4.85 44.50 -12.80
CA GLY A 45 -3.63 45.20 -12.38
C GLY A 45 -2.45 44.30 -12.00
N GLY A 46 -2.62 42.97 -11.95
CA GLY A 46 -1.56 42.02 -11.58
C GLY A 46 -1.19 41.99 -10.07
N GLU A 47 -1.73 42.94 -9.30
CA GLU A 47 -1.63 43.03 -7.83
C GLU A 47 -1.97 41.69 -7.15
N ILE A 48 -1.28 41.32 -6.08
CA ILE A 48 -1.68 40.17 -5.25
C ILE A 48 -2.87 40.59 -4.38
N LEU A 49 -3.99 39.89 -4.53
CA LEU A 49 -5.22 40.12 -3.77
C LEU A 49 -5.33 39.21 -2.55
N LYS A 50 -4.86 37.96 -2.68
CA LYS A 50 -4.88 36.95 -1.61
C LYS A 50 -3.66 36.06 -1.71
N GLU A 51 -3.25 35.51 -0.57
CA GLU A 51 -2.21 34.51 -0.45
C GLU A 51 -2.75 33.33 0.35
N GLU A 52 -2.42 32.12 -0.08
CA GLU A 52 -2.75 30.89 0.64
C GLU A 52 -1.51 30.00 0.73
N VAL A 53 -1.22 29.55 1.95
CA VAL A 53 -0.16 28.59 2.23
C VAL A 53 -0.60 27.21 1.74
N ILE A 54 0.27 26.55 0.98
CA ILE A 54 0.10 25.15 0.61
C ILE A 54 0.94 24.33 1.60
N PRO A 55 0.32 23.57 2.53
CA PRO A 55 1.09 22.80 3.50
C PRO A 55 1.96 21.77 2.79
N TYR A 56 3.21 21.59 3.24
CA TYR A 56 3.98 20.41 2.83
C TYR A 56 3.41 19.16 3.49
N VAL A 57 3.48 18.04 2.78
CA VAL A 57 3.06 16.72 3.29
C VAL A 57 4.29 15.81 3.36
N THR A 58 4.57 15.24 4.52
CA THR A 58 5.64 14.23 4.67
C THR A 58 5.14 12.82 4.41
N THR A 59 3.83 12.65 4.32
CA THR A 59 3.16 11.38 4.09
C THR A 59 3.38 10.92 2.65
N THR A 60 4.08 9.80 2.49
CA THR A 60 4.25 9.12 1.21
C THR A 60 3.08 8.16 1.00
N TRP A 61 2.34 8.35 -0.08
CA TRP A 61 1.30 7.41 -0.50
C TRP A 61 1.86 6.33 -1.43
N PHE A 62 1.48 5.09 -1.15
CA PHE A 62 1.79 3.91 -1.94
C PHE A 62 0.50 3.38 -2.55
N TYR A 63 0.29 3.66 -3.83
CA TYR A 63 -0.89 3.22 -4.57
C TYR A 63 -0.65 1.89 -5.29
N ASN A 64 -1.69 1.06 -5.37
CA ASN A 64 -1.71 -0.22 -6.07
C ASN A 64 -0.52 -1.13 -5.71
N ASN A 65 -0.12 -1.12 -4.44
CA ASN A 65 1.05 -1.85 -4.00
C ASN A 65 0.68 -3.30 -3.65
N THR A 66 1.63 -4.21 -3.85
CA THR A 66 1.41 -5.63 -3.58
C THR A 66 1.72 -5.96 -2.14
N ALA A 67 0.89 -6.79 -1.52
CA ALA A 67 1.13 -7.35 -0.20
C ALA A 67 0.85 -8.85 -0.14
N SER A 68 1.55 -9.54 0.74
CA SER A 68 1.40 -10.98 1.00
C SER A 68 1.65 -11.26 2.49
N THR A 69 1.16 -12.39 2.98
CA THR A 69 1.55 -12.93 4.27
C THR A 69 3.07 -13.12 4.36
N GLN A 70 3.60 -12.92 5.56
CA GLN A 70 5.01 -13.05 5.87
C GLN A 70 5.44 -14.50 5.71
N GLY A 71 6.39 -14.73 4.80
CA GLY A 71 6.98 -16.05 4.61
C GLY A 71 8.21 -16.01 3.71
N LEU A 72 8.40 -17.08 2.93
CA LEU A 72 9.47 -17.17 1.95
C LEU A 72 9.10 -16.40 0.68
N ARG A 73 10.09 -15.78 0.05
CA ARG A 73 9.90 -15.09 -1.23
C ARG A 73 10.09 -16.08 -2.37
N PHE A 74 9.13 -16.17 -3.29
CA PHE A 74 9.26 -17.02 -4.48
C PHE A 74 10.57 -16.76 -5.22
N ARG A 75 10.91 -15.49 -5.43
CA ARG A 75 12.14 -15.08 -6.14
C ARG A 75 13.45 -15.56 -5.50
N ASP A 76 13.46 -15.94 -4.23
CA ASP A 76 14.67 -16.43 -3.55
C ASP A 76 14.79 -17.95 -3.65
N VAL A 77 13.66 -18.65 -3.71
CA VAL A 77 13.61 -20.13 -3.71
C VAL A 77 13.53 -20.67 -5.13
N ASN A 78 12.73 -20.04 -6.00
CA ASN A 78 12.64 -20.32 -7.42
C ASN A 78 12.54 -19.00 -8.23
N PRO A 79 13.68 -18.42 -8.62
CA PRO A 79 13.74 -17.15 -9.35
C PRO A 79 13.04 -17.16 -10.72
N GLU A 80 12.81 -18.33 -11.31
CA GLU A 80 12.16 -18.45 -12.63
C GLU A 80 10.65 -18.20 -12.55
N LEU A 81 10.03 -18.38 -11.38
CA LEU A 81 8.59 -18.14 -11.20
C LEU A 81 8.22 -16.66 -11.24
N THR A 82 9.03 -15.81 -10.60
CA THR A 82 8.80 -14.36 -10.58
C THR A 82 10.02 -13.59 -10.08
N GLY A 83 10.21 -12.40 -10.65
CA GLY A 83 11.14 -11.40 -10.11
C GLY A 83 10.53 -10.50 -9.01
N LYS A 84 9.26 -10.71 -8.66
CA LYS A 84 8.51 -9.88 -7.69
C LYS A 84 8.73 -10.34 -6.25
N TRP A 85 8.30 -9.51 -5.31
CA TRP A 85 8.42 -9.74 -3.87
C TRP A 85 7.29 -10.60 -3.28
N TYR A 86 6.63 -11.42 -4.10
CA TYR A 86 5.55 -12.28 -3.65
C TYR A 86 6.09 -13.31 -2.66
N MET A 87 5.34 -13.49 -1.58
CA MET A 87 5.67 -14.44 -0.53
C MET A 87 4.62 -15.54 -0.45
N PHE A 88 5.06 -16.72 -0.02
CA PHE A 88 4.21 -17.83 0.42
C PHE A 88 4.65 -18.25 1.82
N THR A 89 3.73 -18.83 2.58
CA THR A 89 3.97 -19.22 3.97
C THR A 89 3.64 -20.71 4.14
N PRO A 90 4.65 -21.58 4.38
CA PRO A 90 4.39 -22.93 4.84
C PRO A 90 3.58 -22.90 6.13
N VAL A 91 2.49 -23.67 6.20
CA VAL A 91 1.62 -23.74 7.37
C VAL A 91 1.24 -25.19 7.65
N ASP A 92 1.20 -25.52 8.95
CA ASP A 92 0.75 -26.82 9.44
C ASP A 92 -0.72 -26.71 9.87
N LEU A 93 -1.60 -27.42 9.20
CA LEU A 93 -3.04 -27.47 9.43
C LEU A 93 -3.47 -28.78 10.11
N SER A 94 -2.53 -29.59 10.62
CA SER A 94 -2.82 -30.91 11.20
C SER A 94 -3.45 -30.85 12.58
N VAL A 95 -3.40 -29.69 13.24
CA VAL A 95 -3.90 -29.48 14.61
C VAL A 95 -4.88 -28.33 14.63
N ASP A 96 -6.05 -28.56 15.24
CA ASP A 96 -7.03 -27.52 15.52
C ASP A 96 -6.41 -26.38 16.33
N GLY A 97 -6.65 -25.15 15.91
CA GLY A 97 -6.04 -23.99 16.54
C GLY A 97 -6.08 -22.74 15.68
N VAL A 98 -5.37 -21.71 16.16
CA VAL A 98 -5.29 -20.41 15.51
C VAL A 98 -3.84 -20.03 15.26
N GLN A 99 -3.54 -19.59 14.05
CA GLN A 99 -2.23 -19.07 13.64
C GLN A 99 -2.39 -17.64 13.13
N GLU A 100 -1.60 -16.71 13.65
CA GLU A 100 -1.56 -15.33 13.18
C GLU A 100 -0.29 -15.07 12.36
N ILE A 101 -0.46 -14.59 11.13
CA ILE A 101 0.63 -14.37 10.18
C ILE A 101 0.60 -12.90 9.72
N PRO A 102 1.67 -12.12 9.95
CA PRO A 102 1.70 -10.73 9.51
C PRO A 102 1.58 -10.58 8.00
N ILE A 103 0.94 -9.51 7.53
CA ILE A 103 0.83 -9.16 6.11
C ILE A 103 1.82 -8.02 5.83
N ILE A 104 2.67 -8.21 4.82
CA ILE A 104 3.73 -7.28 4.45
C ILE A 104 3.42 -6.66 3.09
N ALA A 105 3.32 -5.33 3.03
CA ALA A 105 3.24 -4.56 1.79
C ALA A 105 4.61 -4.06 1.35
N SER A 106 4.82 -4.01 0.03
CA SER A 106 6.01 -3.43 -0.61
C SER A 106 7.34 -4.06 -0.17
N ASN A 107 7.31 -5.22 0.50
CA ASN A 107 8.47 -5.75 1.22
C ASN A 107 9.10 -4.71 2.17
N MET A 108 8.27 -3.83 2.76
CA MET A 108 8.72 -2.70 3.58
C MET A 108 7.91 -2.45 4.84
N TYR A 109 6.62 -2.78 4.88
CA TYR A 109 5.78 -2.47 6.04
C TYR A 109 4.85 -3.62 6.41
N TYR A 110 4.68 -3.84 7.71
CA TYR A 110 3.61 -4.67 8.24
C TYR A 110 2.31 -3.87 8.24
N ILE A 111 1.32 -4.35 7.48
CA ILE A 111 0.07 -3.62 7.21
C ILE A 111 -1.19 -4.33 7.66
N GLY A 112 -1.06 -5.44 8.39
CA GLY A 112 -2.18 -6.24 8.85
C GLY A 112 -1.70 -7.61 9.31
N ASN A 113 -2.66 -8.45 9.68
CA ASN A 113 -2.44 -9.85 9.99
C ASN A 113 -3.50 -10.70 9.28
N LEU A 114 -3.11 -11.91 8.88
CA LEU A 114 -3.99 -13.01 8.54
C LEU A 114 -4.14 -13.91 9.77
N THR A 115 -5.36 -14.34 10.06
CA THR A 115 -5.69 -15.35 11.06
C THR A 115 -6.16 -16.60 10.32
N LEU A 116 -5.42 -17.69 10.48
CA LEU A 116 -5.85 -19.02 10.05
C LEU A 116 -6.45 -19.74 11.26
N THR A 117 -7.69 -20.20 11.12
CA THR A 117 -8.37 -21.02 12.12
C THR A 117 -8.58 -22.41 11.56
N VAL A 118 -7.97 -23.41 12.18
CA VAL A 118 -8.21 -24.83 11.88
C VAL A 118 -9.18 -25.38 12.91
N ALA A 119 -10.32 -25.88 12.45
CA ALA A 119 -11.32 -26.48 13.29
C ALA A 119 -12.15 -27.48 12.49
N GLU A 120 -12.43 -28.64 13.08
CA GLU A 120 -13.37 -29.63 12.53
C GLU A 120 -13.01 -30.06 11.09
N GLY A 121 -11.71 -30.20 10.78
CA GLY A 121 -11.23 -30.60 9.44
C GLY A 121 -11.34 -29.51 8.36
N ASN A 122 -11.59 -28.27 8.76
CA ASN A 122 -11.62 -27.11 7.87
C ASN A 122 -10.58 -26.08 8.29
N VAL A 123 -10.11 -25.29 7.33
CA VAL A 123 -9.31 -24.09 7.55
C VAL A 123 -10.09 -22.86 7.10
N THR A 124 -10.16 -21.85 7.96
CA THR A 124 -10.76 -20.54 7.65
C THR A 124 -9.68 -19.48 7.71
N ALA A 125 -9.52 -18.72 6.62
CA ALA A 125 -8.57 -17.63 6.54
C ALA A 125 -9.30 -16.28 6.60
N GLU A 126 -9.01 -15.47 7.61
CA GLU A 126 -9.54 -14.11 7.77
C GLU A 126 -8.39 -13.13 7.87
N TYR A 127 -8.53 -11.92 7.33
CA TYR A 127 -7.50 -10.90 7.48
C TYR A 127 -8.05 -9.62 8.12
N LYS A 128 -7.15 -8.92 8.80
CA LYS A 128 -7.41 -7.57 9.32
C LYS A 128 -6.27 -6.65 8.93
N MET A 129 -6.57 -5.67 8.09
CA MET A 129 -5.62 -4.63 7.73
C MET A 129 -5.53 -3.55 8.81
N ALA A 130 -4.38 -2.88 8.87
CA ALA A 130 -4.19 -1.68 9.67
C ALA A 130 -5.15 -0.58 9.21
N ARG A 131 -5.55 0.28 10.14
CA ARG A 131 -6.44 1.41 9.84
C ARG A 131 -5.81 2.30 8.77
N GLY A 132 -6.57 2.65 7.73
CA GLY A 132 -6.12 3.51 6.64
C GLY A 132 -5.48 2.77 5.46
N VAL A 133 -5.31 1.45 5.55
CA VAL A 133 -4.99 0.60 4.39
C VAL A 133 -6.30 0.27 3.66
N ASN A 134 -6.33 0.54 2.36
CA ASN A 134 -7.46 0.21 1.51
C ASN A 134 -7.13 -1.00 0.63
N VAL A 135 -7.92 -2.06 0.70
CA VAL A 135 -7.75 -3.26 -0.13
C VAL A 135 -8.50 -3.06 -1.45
N ARG A 136 -7.77 -3.07 -2.55
CA ARG A 136 -8.32 -2.97 -3.91
C ARG A 136 -8.68 -4.33 -4.50
N SER A 137 -7.90 -5.35 -4.17
CA SER A 137 -8.16 -6.73 -4.57
C SER A 137 -7.46 -7.69 -3.62
N GLU A 138 -8.02 -8.89 -3.51
CA GLU A 138 -7.53 -9.97 -2.66
C GLU A 138 -7.58 -11.31 -3.40
N PHE A 139 -6.63 -12.16 -3.06
CA PHE A 139 -6.47 -13.51 -3.57
C PHE A 139 -5.92 -14.40 -2.44
N LEU A 140 -6.52 -15.57 -2.29
CA LEU A 140 -6.12 -16.63 -1.37
C LEU A 140 -6.06 -17.93 -2.15
N SER A 141 -5.02 -18.72 -1.91
CA SER A 141 -4.91 -20.10 -2.37
C SER A 141 -3.93 -20.87 -1.49
N TYR A 142 -3.86 -22.18 -1.69
CA TYR A 142 -2.89 -23.07 -1.07
C TYR A 142 -2.24 -23.91 -2.16
N PHE A 143 -0.92 -24.06 -2.10
CA PHE A 143 -0.22 -25.04 -2.93
C PHE A 143 0.20 -26.22 -2.06
N ALA A 144 0.09 -27.44 -2.58
CA ALA A 144 0.58 -28.63 -1.87
C ALA A 144 2.11 -28.59 -1.73
N ASP A 145 2.81 -28.27 -2.82
CA ASP A 145 4.27 -28.27 -2.85
C ASP A 145 4.81 -27.21 -3.82
N LEU A 146 6.02 -26.71 -3.55
CA LEU A 146 6.64 -25.66 -4.35
C LEU A 146 6.96 -26.14 -5.79
N SER A 147 7.28 -27.42 -5.99
CA SER A 147 7.58 -28.00 -7.31
C SER A 147 6.37 -28.02 -8.24
N LEU A 148 5.15 -27.92 -7.70
CA LEU A 148 3.91 -27.87 -8.46
C LEU A 148 3.49 -26.43 -8.81
N VAL A 149 4.17 -25.42 -8.27
CA VAL A 149 3.86 -24.02 -8.54
C VAL A 149 4.48 -23.61 -9.87
N GLU A 150 3.66 -23.47 -10.90
CA GLU A 150 4.12 -22.98 -12.22
C GLU A 150 3.95 -21.47 -12.38
N LYS A 151 2.96 -20.88 -11.70
CA LYS A 151 2.57 -19.47 -11.87
C LYS A 151 2.15 -18.89 -10.53
N VAL A 152 2.48 -17.62 -10.33
CA VAL A 152 2.18 -16.90 -9.08
C VAL A 152 1.46 -15.57 -9.31
N GLU A 153 1.17 -15.19 -10.55
CA GLU A 153 0.34 -14.01 -10.81
C GLU A 153 -1.15 -14.36 -10.61
N PRO A 154 -1.89 -13.67 -9.72
CA PRO A 154 -3.28 -14.02 -9.41
C PRO A 154 -4.20 -14.11 -10.64
N ALA A 155 -3.98 -13.29 -11.65
CA ALA A 155 -4.76 -13.33 -12.89
C ALA A 155 -4.58 -14.63 -13.69
N GLN A 156 -3.44 -15.32 -13.54
CA GLN A 156 -3.13 -16.56 -14.25
C GLN A 156 -3.59 -17.82 -13.51
N ILE A 157 -3.82 -17.70 -12.19
CA ILE A 157 -4.25 -18.79 -11.31
C ILE A 157 -5.59 -18.48 -10.64
N ALA A 158 -6.42 -17.64 -11.26
CA ALA A 158 -7.70 -17.20 -10.70
C ALA A 158 -8.67 -18.37 -10.42
N TYR A 159 -8.48 -19.52 -11.08
CA TYR A 159 -9.25 -20.74 -10.88
C TYR A 159 -8.91 -21.46 -9.56
N GLU A 160 -7.75 -21.17 -8.95
CA GLU A 160 -7.32 -21.68 -7.64
C GLU A 160 -7.77 -20.77 -6.48
N LYS A 161 -8.56 -19.73 -6.76
CA LYS A 161 -8.96 -18.73 -5.77
C LYS A 161 -9.94 -19.33 -4.78
N LEU A 162 -9.60 -19.23 -3.50
CA LEU A 162 -10.45 -19.57 -2.37
C LEU A 162 -11.05 -18.32 -1.70
N PRO A 163 -12.19 -18.45 -1.01
CA PRO A 163 -12.80 -17.34 -0.26
C PRO A 163 -12.05 -17.02 1.04
N PHE A 164 -12.00 -15.75 1.43
CA PHE A 164 -11.68 -15.36 2.80
C PHE A 164 -12.94 -15.40 3.67
N GLY A 165 -12.78 -15.74 4.95
CA GLY A 165 -13.86 -15.77 5.94
C GLY A 165 -14.82 -16.95 5.86
N GLU A 166 -14.62 -17.86 4.89
CA GLU A 166 -15.40 -19.08 4.76
C GLU A 166 -14.54 -20.32 5.05
N PRO A 167 -15.09 -21.35 5.71
CA PRO A 167 -14.38 -22.61 5.93
C PRO A 167 -14.07 -23.32 4.60
N VAL A 168 -12.81 -23.73 4.44
CA VAL A 168 -12.32 -24.55 3.32
C VAL A 168 -12.00 -25.94 3.86
N SER A 169 -12.57 -26.98 3.25
CA SER A 169 -12.34 -28.37 3.67
C SER A 169 -10.93 -28.82 3.34
N ILE A 170 -10.19 -29.26 4.35
CA ILE A 170 -8.83 -29.81 4.16
C ILE A 170 -8.92 -31.11 3.36
N GLU A 171 -9.89 -31.98 3.65
CA GLU A 171 -10.05 -33.27 2.97
C GLU A 171 -10.33 -33.11 1.47
N THR A 172 -11.25 -32.22 1.08
CA THR A 172 -11.68 -32.13 -0.32
C THR A 172 -10.90 -31.11 -1.13
N GLU A 173 -10.72 -29.90 -0.61
CA GLU A 173 -10.07 -28.80 -1.35
C GLU A 173 -8.55 -28.93 -1.30
N LEU A 174 -8.00 -29.38 -0.18
CA LEU A 174 -6.56 -29.61 0.01
C LEU A 174 -6.16 -31.08 -0.13
N LYS A 175 -7.11 -31.96 -0.52
CA LYS A 175 -6.88 -33.41 -0.74
C LYS A 175 -6.33 -34.13 0.49
N GLY A 176 -6.70 -33.67 1.68
CA GLY A 176 -6.23 -34.19 2.96
C GLY A 176 -4.84 -33.71 3.35
N ASP A 177 -4.20 -32.85 2.54
CA ASP A 177 -2.88 -32.31 2.86
C ASP A 177 -2.99 -31.26 3.97
N THR A 178 -2.24 -31.50 5.03
CA THR A 178 -2.18 -30.63 6.20
C THR A 178 -0.90 -29.81 6.24
N ASN A 179 0.10 -30.08 5.38
CA ASN A 179 1.29 -29.25 5.27
C ASN A 179 1.29 -28.56 3.90
N VAL A 180 0.77 -27.33 3.88
CA VAL A 180 0.52 -26.61 2.63
C VAL A 180 1.23 -25.26 2.61
N LEU A 181 1.42 -24.73 1.40
CA LEU A 181 1.97 -23.41 1.16
C LEU A 181 0.83 -22.41 1.00
N LEU A 182 0.52 -21.68 2.07
CA LEU A 182 -0.41 -20.56 2.02
C LEU A 182 0.12 -19.50 1.05
N TYR A 183 -0.70 -19.15 0.05
CA TYR A 183 -0.44 -18.04 -0.86
C TYR A 183 -1.53 -16.99 -0.76
N THR A 184 -1.12 -15.79 -0.33
CA THR A 184 -1.98 -14.61 -0.33
C THR A 184 -1.39 -13.52 -1.20
N HIS A 185 -2.27 -12.83 -1.91
CA HIS A 185 -1.89 -11.68 -2.69
C HIS A 185 -2.96 -10.59 -2.59
N PHE A 186 -2.55 -9.44 -2.11
CA PHE A 186 -3.38 -8.24 -2.02
C PHE A 186 -2.81 -7.15 -2.91
N VAL A 187 -3.70 -6.33 -3.45
CA VAL A 187 -3.36 -5.01 -3.98
C VAL A 187 -3.96 -3.98 -3.05
N VAL A 188 -3.12 -3.11 -2.49
CA VAL A 188 -3.53 -2.15 -1.45
C VAL A 188 -3.07 -0.74 -1.76
N ASP A 189 -3.81 0.23 -1.25
CA ASP A 189 -3.38 1.62 -1.12
C ASP A 189 -3.12 1.92 0.36
N TYR A 190 -1.97 2.51 0.69
CA TYR A 190 -1.64 2.90 2.06
C TYR A 190 -0.64 4.07 2.07
N ASN A 191 -0.33 4.59 3.26
CA ASN A 191 0.72 5.58 3.43
C ASN A 191 1.62 5.28 4.63
N ASP A 192 2.78 5.94 4.70
CA ASP A 192 3.78 5.75 5.77
C ASP A 192 3.44 6.47 7.09
N ASP A 193 2.38 7.27 7.14
CA ASP A 193 1.91 7.97 8.35
C ASP A 193 0.92 7.12 9.19
N LEU A 194 0.64 5.89 8.76
CA LEU A 194 -0.28 4.98 9.44
C LEU A 194 0.24 4.38 10.77
N ASN A 195 1.36 4.88 11.30
CA ASN A 195 2.07 4.30 12.46
C ASN A 195 2.31 2.78 12.30
N ILE A 196 2.62 2.36 11.06
CA ILE A 196 2.87 0.97 10.70
C ILE A 196 4.35 0.62 10.85
N GLN A 197 4.63 -0.59 11.35
CA GLN A 197 6.00 -1.03 11.59
C GLN A 197 6.72 -1.33 10.27
N ARG A 198 7.97 -0.89 10.18
CA ARG A 198 8.85 -1.20 9.05
C ARG A 198 9.36 -2.63 9.12
N PHE A 199 9.28 -3.32 7.99
CA PHE A 199 9.83 -4.64 7.75
C PHE A 199 11.20 -4.53 7.09
N PHE A 200 12.13 -5.38 7.53
CA PHE A 200 13.46 -5.50 6.96
C PHE A 200 13.81 -6.98 6.79
N THR A 201 14.18 -7.35 5.56
CA THR A 201 14.61 -8.71 5.24
C THR A 201 15.95 -9.09 5.90
N SER A 202 16.72 -8.08 6.33
CA SER A 202 17.97 -8.26 7.04
C SER A 202 17.80 -8.51 8.54
N SER A 203 16.58 -8.40 9.09
CA SER A 203 16.36 -8.57 10.53
C SER A 203 16.67 -10.00 10.98
N LYS A 204 17.12 -10.14 12.23
CA LYS A 204 17.47 -11.45 12.79
C LYS A 204 16.22 -12.32 12.91
N GLU A 205 15.12 -11.71 13.30
CA GLU A 205 13.82 -12.34 13.53
C GLU A 205 13.28 -12.91 12.21
N TYR A 206 13.31 -12.13 11.13
CA TYR A 206 12.84 -12.62 9.83
C TYR A 206 13.73 -13.73 9.28
N LYS A 207 15.06 -13.64 9.45
CA LYS A 207 15.96 -14.72 9.04
C LYS A 207 15.71 -16.02 9.81
N ALA A 208 15.48 -15.92 11.12
CA ALA A 208 15.13 -17.08 11.95
C ALA A 208 13.79 -17.69 11.50
N LEU A 209 12.78 -16.85 11.26
CA LEU A 209 11.49 -17.29 10.72
C LEU A 209 11.64 -18.01 9.38
N VAL A 210 12.36 -17.42 8.41
CA VAL A 210 12.58 -18.05 7.10
C VAL A 210 13.33 -19.37 7.23
N SER A 211 14.28 -19.50 8.17
CA SER A 211 14.94 -20.78 8.44
C SER A 211 13.94 -21.84 8.93
N ALA A 212 13.10 -21.49 9.90
CA ALA A 212 12.09 -22.41 10.44
C ALA A 212 11.05 -22.80 9.39
N LEU A 213 10.58 -21.85 8.57
CA LEU A 213 9.62 -22.13 7.51
C LEU A 213 10.21 -23.03 6.40
N LYS A 214 11.52 -22.94 6.13
CA LYS A 214 12.18 -23.86 5.18
C LYS A 214 12.18 -25.28 5.69
N GLU A 215 12.44 -25.48 6.98
CA GLU A 215 12.41 -26.82 7.60
C GLU A 215 11.01 -27.44 7.57
N MET A 216 9.95 -26.65 7.46
CA MET A 216 8.58 -27.14 7.29
C MET A 216 8.27 -27.59 5.85
N MET A 217 9.09 -27.20 4.87
CA MET A 217 8.90 -27.58 3.46
C MET A 217 9.64 -28.88 3.11
N ASP A 218 10.57 -29.33 3.95
CA ASP A 218 11.38 -30.55 3.77
C ASP A 218 10.66 -31.78 4.37
#